data_AF-A0A7K4B2P9-F1
#
_entry.id   AF-A0A7K4B2P9-F1
#
_cell.length_a   1.000
_cell.length_b   1.000
_cell.length_c   1.000
_cell.angle_alpha   90.00
_cell.angle_beta   90.00
_cell.angle_gamma   90.00
#
_symmetry.space_group_name_H-M   'P 1'
#
loop_
_entity.id
_entity.type
_entity.pdbx_description
1 polymer ?
#
loop_
_entity_poly.entity_id
_entity_poly.type
_entity_poly.pdbx_seq_one_letter_code
_entity_poly.pdbx_strand_id
1 'polypeptide(L)'
;ETGELTNTTELIEIEPLPEPAIQKSTDDRMLYSGVYALPNGTVNITDSSGIEYEIPVNTPLGLLHMLHADKKVNNLCIDDRGMHKGGILILEGINEFFNTATKVWFVRVNGRLLEDYVNPRTDGLNIYLLMAGDTISYYYGDPVGSLQDAEATIVVTLG
;
A
#
# COMPACT_ATOMS: atom_id res chain seq x y z
N GLU A 1 -14.31 19.13 -78.41
CA GLU A 1 -13.99 19.96 -77.24
C GLU A 1 -14.89 19.51 -76.09
N THR A 2 -14.38 18.66 -75.18
CA THR A 2 -13.73 19.01 -73.89
C THR A 2 -14.68 19.71 -72.92
N GLY A 3 -14.93 19.09 -71.78
CA GLY A 3 -15.58 19.76 -70.64
C GLY A 3 -16.19 18.81 -69.62
N GLU A 4 -15.38 17.96 -69.00
CA GLU A 4 -15.68 17.25 -67.76
C GLU A 4 -15.88 18.29 -66.63
N LEU A 5 -16.99 18.20 -65.88
CA LEU A 5 -17.14 18.89 -64.59
C LEU A 5 -17.57 17.87 -63.55
N THR A 6 -16.65 17.66 -62.63
CA THR A 6 -16.60 16.73 -61.51
C THR A 6 -17.33 17.26 -60.27
N ASN A 7 -17.87 16.31 -59.50
CA ASN A 7 -17.96 16.18 -58.04
C ASN A 7 -18.36 17.42 -57.20
N THR A 8 -19.20 17.31 -56.16
CA THR A 8 -18.90 16.52 -54.95
C THR A 8 -20.15 16.43 -54.09
N THR A 9 -20.66 15.22 -53.86
CA THR A 9 -21.54 14.98 -52.71
C THR A 9 -20.67 15.00 -51.47
N GLU A 10 -20.96 15.94 -50.58
CA GLU A 10 -20.36 16.11 -49.26
C GLU A 10 -20.46 14.80 -48.46
N LEU A 11 -19.35 14.08 -48.32
CA LEU A 11 -19.23 12.99 -47.35
C LEU A 11 -18.98 13.65 -45.99
N ILE A 12 -19.99 13.63 -45.14
CA ILE A 12 -19.86 14.00 -43.73
C ILE A 12 -18.91 12.98 -43.10
N GLU A 13 -17.68 13.42 -42.83
CA GLU A 13 -16.73 12.68 -42.01
C GLU A 13 -17.26 12.70 -40.58
N ILE A 14 -17.94 11.62 -40.19
CA ILE A 14 -18.23 11.36 -38.78
C ILE A 14 -16.90 11.06 -38.10
N GLU A 15 -16.32 12.05 -37.42
CA GLU A 15 -15.25 11.80 -36.47
C GLU A 15 -15.75 10.72 -35.50
N PRO A 16 -15.02 9.60 -35.31
CA PRO A 16 -15.43 8.62 -34.32
C PRO A 16 -15.43 9.31 -32.97
N LEU A 17 -16.63 9.36 -32.36
CA LEU A 17 -16.80 9.76 -30.97
C LEU A 17 -15.75 9.00 -30.15
N PRO A 18 -14.95 9.67 -29.30
CA PRO A 18 -13.91 8.98 -28.56
C PRO A 18 -14.57 7.84 -27.78
N GLU A 19 -14.17 6.61 -28.10
CA GLU A 19 -14.50 5.44 -27.31
C GLU A 19 -14.18 5.78 -25.85
N PRO A 20 -15.09 5.50 -24.89
CA PRO A 20 -14.77 5.70 -23.49
C PRO A 20 -13.49 4.92 -23.21
N ALA A 21 -12.40 5.66 -22.97
CA ALA A 21 -11.12 5.08 -22.64
C ALA A 21 -11.35 4.12 -21.49
N ILE A 22 -11.16 2.82 -21.74
CA ILE A 22 -11.02 1.85 -20.66
C ILE A 22 -9.74 2.26 -19.93
N GLN A 23 -9.85 3.17 -18.96
CA GLN A 23 -8.79 3.46 -18.01
C GLN A 23 -8.75 2.31 -17.00
N LYS A 24 -8.26 1.15 -17.46
CA LYS A 24 -7.55 0.24 -16.57
C LYS A 24 -6.09 0.67 -16.56
N SER A 25 -5.78 1.64 -15.72
CA SER A 25 -4.48 1.66 -15.06
C SER A 25 -4.72 1.15 -13.64
N THR A 26 -5.05 -0.14 -13.51
CA THR A 26 -4.60 -0.84 -12.31
C THR A 26 -3.10 -0.87 -12.46
N ASP A 27 -2.42 0.04 -11.77
CA ASP A 27 -1.03 -0.19 -11.44
C ASP A 27 -0.96 -1.56 -10.77
N ASP A 28 -0.43 -2.57 -11.46
CA ASP A 28 -0.40 -3.97 -11.00
C ASP A 28 0.35 -4.13 -9.67
N ARG A 29 0.99 -3.06 -9.19
CA ARG A 29 1.72 -2.95 -7.92
C ARG A 29 0.82 -2.50 -6.77
N MET A 30 -0.38 -1.96 -7.03
CA MET A 30 -1.31 -1.53 -5.98
C MET A 30 -2.08 -2.74 -5.43
N LEU A 31 -1.70 -3.20 -4.24
CA LEU A 31 -2.36 -4.33 -3.58
C LEU A 31 -3.71 -3.92 -2.97
N TYR A 32 -3.76 -2.72 -2.38
CA TYR A 32 -4.98 -2.18 -1.79
C TYR A 32 -4.91 -0.66 -1.71
N SER A 33 -6.01 0.01 -2.06
CA SER A 33 -6.20 1.44 -1.80
C SER A 33 -7.62 1.67 -1.31
N GLY A 34 -7.77 2.38 -0.19
CA GLY A 34 -9.11 2.67 0.33
C GLY A 34 -9.15 3.46 1.62
N VAL A 35 -10.37 3.71 2.07
CA VAL A 35 -10.66 4.35 3.36
C VAL A 35 -10.99 3.26 4.38
N TYR A 36 -10.50 3.41 5.59
CA TYR A 36 -10.79 2.52 6.71
C TYR A 36 -11.22 3.37 7.91
N ALA A 37 -12.21 2.93 8.69
CA ALA A 37 -12.58 3.65 9.91
C ALA A 37 -11.44 3.54 10.92
N LEU A 38 -11.10 4.61 11.66
CA LEU A 38 -10.09 4.53 12.72
C LEU A 38 -10.42 3.37 13.69
N PRO A 39 -9.62 2.30 13.73
CA PRO A 39 -9.91 1.17 14.60
C PRO A 39 -9.54 1.53 16.05
N ASN A 40 -10.19 0.89 17.03
CA ASN A 40 -9.90 1.07 18.45
C ASN A 40 -9.85 -0.26 19.18
N GLY A 41 -9.05 -0.34 20.24
CA GLY A 41 -8.80 -1.57 21.01
C GLY A 41 -7.43 -2.19 20.73
N THR A 42 -7.33 -3.49 20.99
CA THR A 42 -6.10 -4.27 20.79
C THR A 42 -6.36 -5.46 19.86
N VAL A 43 -5.29 -5.95 19.24
CA VAL A 43 -5.27 -7.18 18.44
C VAL A 43 -4.08 -8.03 18.85
N ASN A 44 -4.20 -9.35 18.70
CA ASN A 44 -3.10 -10.29 18.86
C ASN A 44 -2.46 -10.57 17.50
N ILE A 45 -1.22 -10.17 17.33
CA ILE A 45 -0.41 -10.51 16.17
C ILE A 45 0.45 -11.72 16.51
N THR A 46 0.33 -12.76 15.69
CA THR A 46 1.19 -13.94 15.76
C THR A 46 2.41 -13.72 14.88
N ASP A 47 3.60 -13.92 15.43
CA ASP A 47 4.84 -13.91 14.65
C ASP A 47 5.00 -15.22 13.85
N SER A 48 6.07 -15.29 13.05
CA SER A 48 6.37 -16.46 12.22
C SER A 48 6.75 -17.72 13.04
N SER A 49 7.09 -17.57 14.32
CA SER A 49 7.38 -18.68 15.23
C SER A 49 6.14 -19.21 15.99
N GLY A 50 5.03 -18.49 15.93
CA GLY A 50 3.77 -18.84 16.60
C GLY A 50 3.53 -18.15 17.94
N ILE A 51 4.39 -17.21 18.34
CA ILE A 51 4.24 -16.40 19.54
C ILE A 51 3.25 -15.26 19.27
N GLU A 52 2.34 -15.03 20.22
CA GLU A 52 1.36 -13.94 20.13
C GLU A 52 1.82 -12.69 20.89
N TYR A 53 1.56 -11.54 20.27
CA TYR A 53 1.84 -10.21 20.82
C TYR A 53 0.58 -9.34 20.77
N GLU A 54 0.11 -8.89 21.93
CA GLU A 54 -0.99 -7.94 22.03
C GLU A 54 -0.49 -6.52 21.73
N ILE A 55 -1.10 -5.86 20.75
CA ILE A 55 -0.73 -4.49 20.34
C ILE A 55 -1.97 -3.62 20.12
N PRO A 56 -1.88 -2.28 20.20
CA PRO A 56 -2.98 -1.40 19.82
C PRO A 56 -3.34 -1.57 18.34
N VAL A 57 -4.64 -1.65 18.03
CA VAL A 57 -5.11 -1.84 16.66
C VAL A 57 -4.88 -0.60 15.78
N ASN A 58 -4.84 0.59 16.38
CA ASN A 58 -4.54 1.84 15.69
C ASN A 58 -3.03 2.08 15.54
N THR A 59 -2.28 1.05 15.21
CA THR A 59 -0.86 1.12 14.81
C THR A 59 -0.73 0.67 13.35
N PRO A 60 0.37 0.97 12.64
CA PRO A 60 0.58 0.45 11.30
C PRO A 60 0.43 -1.08 11.21
N LEU A 61 0.95 -1.86 12.16
CA LEU A 61 0.76 -3.31 12.15
C LEU A 61 -0.64 -3.74 12.57
N GLY A 62 -1.26 -3.04 13.54
CA GLY A 62 -2.65 -3.30 13.93
C GLY A 62 -3.62 -3.08 12.76
N LEU A 63 -3.47 -1.99 12.01
CA LEU A 63 -4.24 -1.70 10.80
C LEU A 63 -4.03 -2.78 9.73
N LEU A 64 -2.77 -3.18 9.50
CA LEU A 64 -2.47 -4.21 8.51
C LEU A 64 -3.08 -5.57 8.88
N HIS A 65 -3.11 -5.91 10.17
CA HIS A 65 -3.80 -7.09 10.67
C HIS A 65 -5.31 -7.03 10.38
N MET A 66 -5.94 -5.86 10.56
CA MET A 66 -7.35 -5.67 10.22
C MET A 66 -7.61 -5.82 8.71
N LEU A 67 -6.75 -5.25 7.85
CA LEU A 67 -6.82 -5.45 6.41
C LEU A 67 -6.72 -6.92 6.02
N HIS A 68 -5.84 -7.69 6.69
CA HIS A 68 -5.72 -9.12 6.48
C HIS A 68 -6.99 -9.87 6.93
N ALA A 69 -7.54 -9.55 8.11
CA ALA A 69 -8.80 -10.13 8.60
C ALA A 69 -9.97 -9.88 7.64
N ASP A 70 -10.01 -8.69 7.03
CA ASP A 70 -11.01 -8.28 6.04
C ASP A 70 -10.70 -8.77 4.61
N LYS A 71 -9.65 -9.61 4.44
CA LYS A 71 -9.22 -10.19 3.16
C LYS A 71 -8.89 -9.13 2.10
N LYS A 72 -8.39 -7.97 2.52
CA LYS A 72 -7.88 -6.91 1.63
C LYS A 72 -6.46 -7.17 1.19
N VAL A 73 -5.70 -7.86 2.02
CA VAL A 73 -4.39 -8.45 1.71
C VAL A 73 -4.39 -9.92 2.14
N ASN A 74 -3.58 -10.74 1.49
CA ASN A 74 -3.48 -12.17 1.77
C ASN A 74 -2.10 -12.45 2.37
N ASN A 75 -2.01 -13.30 3.39
CA ASN A 75 -0.72 -13.73 3.96
C ASN A 75 0.12 -12.57 4.54
N LEU A 76 0.10 -12.43 5.86
CA LEU A 76 0.93 -11.48 6.59
C LEU A 76 2.02 -12.23 7.33
N CYS A 77 3.29 -11.87 7.12
CA CYS A 77 4.44 -12.46 7.81
C CYS A 77 5.08 -11.43 8.73
N ILE A 78 5.10 -11.72 10.03
CA ILE A 78 5.64 -10.87 11.08
C ILE A 78 6.75 -11.62 11.80
N ASP A 79 7.81 -10.92 12.18
CA ASP A 79 8.95 -11.47 12.90
C ASP A 79 9.23 -10.65 14.15
N ASP A 80 9.63 -11.32 15.23
CA ASP A 80 9.80 -10.72 16.55
C ASP A 80 11.26 -10.44 16.92
N ARG A 81 12.22 -10.60 15.99
CA ARG A 81 13.65 -10.33 16.25
C ARG A 81 13.89 -8.90 16.72
N GLY A 82 13.03 -7.95 16.33
CA GLY A 82 13.05 -6.57 16.78
C GLY A 82 12.67 -6.37 18.26
N MET A 83 12.00 -7.33 18.90
CA MET A 83 11.57 -7.23 20.29
C MET A 83 12.75 -7.05 21.25
N HIS A 84 13.85 -7.76 20.99
CA HIS A 84 15.08 -7.67 21.79
C HIS A 84 15.83 -6.33 21.62
N LYS A 85 15.57 -5.59 20.53
CA LYS A 85 16.32 -4.38 20.15
C LYS A 85 15.52 -3.09 20.25
N GLY A 86 14.26 -3.17 20.68
CA GLY A 86 13.41 -2.00 20.76
C GLY A 86 11.96 -2.26 21.13
N GLY A 87 11.57 -3.52 21.37
CA GLY A 87 10.16 -3.88 21.58
C GLY A 87 9.32 -3.75 20.30
N ILE A 88 9.94 -3.90 19.13
CA ILE A 88 9.25 -3.78 17.84
C ILE A 88 9.05 -5.13 17.16
N LEU A 89 7.93 -5.26 16.48
CA LEU A 89 7.67 -6.34 15.52
C LEU A 89 8.08 -5.88 14.12
N ILE A 90 8.63 -6.79 13.32
CA ILE A 90 9.13 -6.53 11.98
C ILE A 90 8.13 -7.07 10.96
N LEU A 91 7.74 -6.24 10.01
CA LEU A 91 6.97 -6.66 8.85
C LEU A 91 7.90 -7.35 7.84
N GLU A 92 7.85 -8.68 7.78
CA GLU A 92 8.69 -9.48 6.88
C GLU A 92 8.09 -9.66 5.50
N GLY A 93 6.75 -9.69 5.40
CA GLY A 93 6.13 -9.83 4.09
C GLY A 93 4.62 -9.71 4.08
N ILE A 94 4.11 -9.39 2.89
CA ILE A 94 2.69 -9.33 2.56
C ILE A 94 2.51 -10.02 1.21
N ASN A 95 1.52 -10.91 1.09
CA ASN A 95 1.31 -11.75 -0.08
C ASN A 95 2.60 -12.50 -0.48
N GLU A 96 3.07 -12.31 -1.72
CA GLU A 96 4.31 -12.84 -2.29
C GLU A 96 5.56 -11.99 -2.03
N PHE A 97 5.41 -10.80 -1.44
CA PHE A 97 6.50 -9.84 -1.27
C PHE A 97 7.14 -9.97 0.11
N PHE A 98 8.24 -10.72 0.17
CA PHE A 98 9.04 -10.92 1.39
C PHE A 98 10.33 -10.10 1.34
N ASN A 99 10.74 -9.56 2.48
CA ASN A 99 11.95 -8.78 2.62
C ASN A 99 13.18 -9.54 2.10
N THR A 100 14.06 -8.80 1.45
CA THR A 100 15.35 -9.25 0.93
C THR A 100 16.46 -8.32 1.42
N ALA A 101 17.70 -8.59 1.00
CA ALA A 101 18.83 -7.72 1.35
C ALA A 101 18.70 -6.29 0.77
N THR A 102 17.90 -6.08 -0.27
CA THR A 102 17.80 -4.78 -0.99
C THR A 102 16.38 -4.21 -1.05
N LYS A 103 15.37 -4.99 -0.70
CA LYS A 103 13.97 -4.56 -0.72
C LYS A 103 13.29 -4.97 0.57
N VAL A 104 12.59 -4.02 1.17
CA VAL A 104 11.85 -4.24 2.41
C VAL A 104 10.48 -3.58 2.33
N TRP A 105 9.58 -3.99 3.22
CA TRP A 105 8.40 -3.21 3.54
C TRP A 105 8.78 -2.00 4.40
N PHE A 106 8.43 -0.80 3.96
CA PHE A 106 8.59 0.43 4.72
C PHE A 106 7.30 1.24 4.73
N VAL A 107 7.06 1.97 5.83
CA VAL A 107 5.79 2.64 6.09
C VAL A 107 5.98 4.15 6.13
N ARG A 108 5.06 4.86 5.46
CA ARG A 108 4.94 6.31 5.57
C ARG A 108 3.60 6.68 6.16
N VAL A 109 3.58 7.63 7.10
CA VAL A 109 2.36 8.25 7.63
C VAL A 109 2.36 9.71 7.21
N ASN A 110 1.33 10.14 6.49
CA ASN A 110 1.23 11.48 5.89
C ASN A 110 2.47 11.86 5.07
N GLY A 111 3.06 10.88 4.37
CA GLY A 111 4.28 11.05 3.58
C GLY A 111 5.60 11.01 4.37
N ARG A 112 5.58 11.04 5.71
CA ARG A 112 6.78 10.88 6.55
C ARG A 112 7.12 9.41 6.70
N LEU A 113 8.35 9.02 6.35
CA LEU A 113 8.90 7.70 6.64
C LEU A 113 8.98 7.44 8.15
N LEU A 114 8.43 6.31 8.59
CA LEU A 114 8.66 5.80 9.94
C LEU A 114 10.01 5.07 9.94
N GLU A 115 10.97 5.57 10.72
CA GLU A 115 12.28 4.94 10.87
C GLU A 115 12.26 3.95 12.03
N ASP A 116 11.38 2.95 11.95
CA ASP A 116 11.07 1.99 13.01
C ASP A 116 12.30 1.31 13.63
N TYR A 117 13.27 0.91 12.84
CA TYR A 117 14.48 0.25 13.34
C TYR A 117 15.48 1.22 13.99
N VAL A 118 15.49 2.48 13.55
CA VAL A 118 16.38 3.54 14.06
C VAL A 118 15.80 4.16 15.33
N ASN A 119 14.49 4.42 15.32
CA ASN A 119 13.72 5.09 16.36
C ASN A 119 12.57 4.19 16.89
N PRO A 120 12.86 2.97 17.41
CA PRO A 120 11.83 1.97 17.70
C PRO A 120 10.78 2.41 18.71
N ARG A 121 11.14 3.27 19.66
CA ARG A 121 10.23 3.74 20.70
C ARG A 121 9.17 4.73 20.21
N THR A 122 9.38 5.36 19.06
CA THR A 122 8.46 6.37 18.50
C THR A 122 7.90 5.93 17.17
N ASP A 123 8.70 5.30 16.33
CA ASP A 123 8.35 4.95 14.95
C ASP A 123 8.08 3.44 14.77
N GLY A 124 8.22 2.63 15.82
CA GLY A 124 7.94 1.19 15.77
C GLY A 124 6.55 0.90 15.21
N LEU A 125 6.43 -0.03 14.27
CA LEU A 125 5.17 -0.24 13.54
C LEU A 125 4.03 -0.82 14.40
N ASN A 126 4.37 -1.41 15.55
CA ASN A 126 3.44 -1.83 16.61
C ASN A 126 3.29 -0.80 17.76
N ILE A 127 3.91 0.38 17.63
CA ILE A 127 4.00 1.41 18.69
C ILE A 127 3.45 2.75 18.21
N TYR A 128 3.77 3.17 16.97
CA TYR A 128 3.32 4.43 16.40
C TYR A 128 1.80 4.47 16.32
N LEU A 129 1.17 5.40 17.02
CA LEU A 129 -0.29 5.53 17.05
C LEU A 129 -0.78 6.37 15.86
N LEU A 130 -1.71 5.79 15.11
CA LEU A 130 -2.43 6.41 14.01
C LEU A 130 -3.65 7.17 14.53
N MET A 131 -4.00 8.24 13.81
CA MET A 131 -5.12 9.12 14.11
C MET A 131 -6.09 9.20 12.92
N ALA A 132 -7.33 9.62 13.20
CA ALA A 132 -8.29 9.92 12.13
C ALA A 132 -7.73 11.03 11.22
N GLY A 133 -7.91 10.85 9.91
CA GLY A 133 -7.35 11.72 8.87
C GLY A 133 -5.96 11.30 8.37
N ASP A 134 -5.27 10.39 9.06
CA ASP A 134 -3.95 9.93 8.60
C ASP A 134 -4.06 9.14 7.29
N THR A 135 -3.09 9.38 6.39
CA THR A 135 -2.84 8.54 5.24
C THR A 135 -1.61 7.68 5.50
N ILE A 136 -1.79 6.37 5.53
CA ILE A 136 -0.76 5.38 5.75
C ILE A 136 -0.45 4.69 4.42
N SER A 137 0.81 4.71 4.02
CA SER A 137 1.29 4.04 2.83
C SER A 137 2.35 3.01 3.19
N TYR A 138 2.14 1.77 2.77
CA TYR A 138 3.11 0.68 2.86
C TYR A 138 3.68 0.46 1.48
N TYR A 139 5.00 0.43 1.37
CA TYR A 139 5.71 0.21 0.12
C TYR A 139 6.65 -0.97 0.29
N TYR A 140 6.70 -1.84 -0.72
CA TYR A 140 7.76 -2.83 -0.85
C TYR A 140 8.78 -2.38 -1.89
N GLY A 141 10.02 -2.16 -1.47
CA GLY A 141 11.08 -1.66 -2.35
C GLY A 141 12.30 -1.16 -1.57
N ASP A 142 13.09 -0.29 -2.20
CA ASP A 142 14.22 0.39 -1.56
C ASP A 142 13.72 1.63 -0.79
N PRO A 143 13.86 1.69 0.56
CA PRO A 143 13.37 2.81 1.37
C PRO A 143 14.07 4.14 1.08
N VAL A 144 15.30 4.12 0.52
CA VAL A 144 16.03 5.34 0.11
C VAL A 144 15.89 5.63 -1.39
N GLY A 145 15.26 4.73 -2.14
CA GLY A 145 15.00 4.86 -3.57
C GLY A 145 13.78 5.70 -3.91
N SER A 146 13.46 5.75 -5.21
CA SER A 146 12.22 6.39 -5.68
C SER A 146 11.01 5.55 -5.30
N LEU A 147 9.95 6.18 -4.80
CA LEU A 147 8.67 5.49 -4.59
C LEU A 147 8.07 4.93 -5.88
N GLN A 148 8.43 5.50 -7.03
CA GLN A 148 7.99 4.99 -8.33
C GLN A 148 8.60 3.62 -8.66
N ASP A 149 9.66 3.22 -7.97
CA ASP A 149 10.31 1.91 -8.13
C ASP A 149 9.78 0.87 -7.13
N ALA A 150 8.85 1.26 -6.24
CA ALA A 150 8.19 0.31 -5.35
C ALA A 150 7.47 -0.75 -6.19
N GLU A 151 7.58 -2.02 -5.79
CA GLU A 151 7.02 -3.16 -6.52
C GLU A 151 5.65 -3.57 -5.97
N ALA A 152 5.35 -3.18 -4.74
CA ALA A 152 4.03 -3.30 -4.16
C ALA A 152 3.70 -2.08 -3.30
N THR A 153 2.43 -1.68 -3.28
CA THR A 153 1.93 -0.55 -2.50
C THR A 153 0.57 -0.86 -1.88
N ILE A 154 0.39 -0.44 -0.63
CA ILE A 154 -0.90 -0.36 0.04
C ILE A 154 -1.09 1.07 0.51
N VAL A 155 -2.25 1.67 0.27
CA VAL A 155 -2.59 3.01 0.76
C VAL A 155 -3.91 2.96 1.53
N VAL A 156 -3.90 3.49 2.74
CA VAL A 156 -5.09 3.57 3.60
C VAL A 156 -5.24 4.98 4.12
N THR A 157 -6.45 5.54 4.01
CA THR A 157 -6.81 6.77 4.71
C THR A 157 -7.74 6.43 5.86
N LEU A 158 -7.44 6.91 7.05
CA LEU A 158 -8.29 6.72 8.23
C LEU A 158 -9.38 7.79 8.25
N GLY A 159 -10.64 7.34 8.22
CA GLY A 159 -11.84 8.18 8.31
C GLY A 159 -12.28 8.48 9.74
#